data_AF-A0A9E3BPD0-F1
#
_entry.id   AF-A0A9E3BPD0-F1
#
_cell.length_a   1.000
_cell.length_b   1.000
_cell.length_c   1.000
_cell.angle_alpha   90.00
_cell.angle_beta   90.00
_cell.angle_gamma   90.00
#
_symmetry.space_group_name_H-M   'P 1'
#
loop_
_entity.id
_entity.type
_entity.pdbx_description
1 polymer ?
#
loop_
_entity_poly.entity_id
_entity_poly.type
_entity_poly.pdbx_seq_one_letter_code
_entity_poly.pdbx_strand_id
1 'polypeptide(L)'
;MNEIGRATAGGAPGAGEMTRLRAVSRQMEGVFVQQLYKAMRDTVPEGGFASGGQGEEMFTGLLDQHLSDATAASSSRGPGEALFRQMSAALRAKEAR
;
A
#
# COMPACT_ATOMS: atom_id res chain seq x y z
N MET A 1 20.89 48.07 -10.25
CA MET A 1 20.35 47.18 -9.21
C MET A 1 19.57 46.08 -9.90
N ASN A 2 20.03 44.83 -9.84
CA ASN A 2 19.32 43.67 -10.35
C ASN A 2 19.08 42.71 -9.18
N GLU A 3 17.89 42.78 -8.59
CA GLU A 3 17.45 41.87 -7.54
C GLU A 3 16.98 40.56 -8.18
N ILE A 4 17.93 39.71 -8.58
CA ILE A 4 17.65 38.29 -8.83
C ILE A 4 17.73 37.57 -7.47
N GLY A 5 16.69 37.75 -6.67
CA GLY A 5 16.46 36.97 -5.46
C GLY A 5 16.25 35.50 -5.83
N ARG A 6 17.19 34.66 -5.39
CA ARG A 6 17.23 33.20 -5.54
C ARG A 6 15.84 32.57 -5.39
N ALA A 7 15.38 31.91 -6.45
CA ALA A 7 14.34 30.89 -6.32
C ALA A 7 14.86 29.79 -5.40
N THR A 8 14.23 29.63 -4.24
CA THR A 8 14.51 28.57 -3.28
C THR A 8 13.99 27.24 -3.82
N ALA A 9 14.76 26.58 -4.70
CA ALA A 9 14.48 25.22 -5.18
C ALA A 9 15.00 24.16 -4.18
N GLY A 10 14.55 24.27 -2.93
CA GLY A 10 14.87 23.35 -1.83
C GLY A 10 13.72 23.38 -0.84
N GLY A 11 12.55 22.90 -1.26
CA GLY A 11 11.34 22.83 -0.45
C GLY A 11 11.09 21.40 -0.03
N ALA A 12 10.70 21.20 1.23
CA ALA A 12 10.22 19.92 1.77
C ALA A 12 9.17 19.28 0.84
N PRO A 13 8.94 17.96 0.89
CA PRO A 13 8.06 17.30 -0.05
C PRO A 13 6.69 17.95 0.04
N GLY A 14 6.13 18.33 -1.10
CA GLY A 14 4.84 19.00 -1.13
C GLY A 14 3.80 18.14 -0.42
N ALA A 15 2.87 18.76 0.31
CA ALA A 15 1.81 18.03 1.04
C ALA A 15 1.04 17.04 0.13
N GLY A 16 0.89 17.37 -1.16
CA GLY A 16 0.30 16.49 -2.17
C GLY A 16 1.13 15.24 -2.48
N GLU A 17 2.46 15.36 -2.53
CA GLU A 17 3.36 14.24 -2.78
C GLU A 17 3.41 13.28 -1.59
N MET A 18 3.45 13.81 -0.37
CA MET A 18 3.36 13.01 0.86
C MET A 18 2.02 12.25 0.94
N THR A 19 0.92 12.91 0.55
CA THR A 19 -0.41 12.29 0.50
C THR A 19 -0.45 11.15 -0.52
N ARG A 20 0.09 11.38 -1.72
CA ARG A 20 0.16 10.36 -2.79
C ARG A 20 1.04 9.18 -2.38
N LEU A 21 2.20 9.45 -1.77
CA LEU A 21 3.10 8.41 -1.29
C LEU A 21 2.42 7.53 -0.23
N ARG A 22 1.69 8.13 0.71
CA ARG A 22 0.91 7.38 1.70
C ARG A 22 -0.18 6.53 1.04
N ALA A 23 -0.90 7.07 0.06
CA ALA A 23 -1.95 6.35 -0.64
C ALA A 23 -1.40 5.11 -1.39
N VAL A 24 -0.31 5.28 -2.16
CA VAL A 24 0.32 4.19 -2.90
C VAL A 24 0.93 3.14 -1.95
N SER A 25 1.53 3.58 -0.84
CA SER A 25 2.10 2.65 0.15
C SER A 25 1.03 1.77 0.80
N ARG A 26 -0.18 2.32 1.04
CA ARG A 26 -1.34 1.54 1.51
C ARG A 26 -1.87 0.58 0.46
N GLN A 27 -1.93 0.99 -0.81
CA GLN A 27 -2.35 0.11 -1.91
C GLN A 27 -1.41 -1.11 -2.03
N MET A 28 -0.10 -0.89 -1.89
CA MET A 28 0.89 -1.98 -1.84
C MET A 28 0.64 -2.95 -0.68
N GLU A 29 0.30 -2.45 0.51
CA GLU A 29 -0.09 -3.29 1.64
C GLU A 29 -1.36 -4.10 1.35
N GLY A 30 -2.35 -3.51 0.67
CA GLY A 30 -3.54 -4.24 0.20
C GLY A 30 -3.18 -5.42 -0.70
N VAL A 31 -2.32 -5.21 -1.70
CA VAL A 31 -1.84 -6.29 -2.58
C VAL A 31 -1.09 -7.36 -1.79
N PHE A 32 -0.24 -6.96 -0.84
CA PHE A 32 0.47 -7.90 0.02
C PHE A 32 -0.49 -8.77 0.85
N VAL A 33 -1.49 -8.16 1.47
CA VAL A 33 -2.51 -8.87 2.26
C VAL A 33 -3.33 -9.81 1.38
N GLN A 34 -3.65 -9.41 0.14
CA GLN A 34 -4.32 -10.29 -0.81
C GLN A 34 -3.48 -11.53 -1.13
N GLN A 35 -2.17 -11.37 -1.36
CA GLN A 35 -1.27 -12.51 -1.56
C GLN A 35 -1.14 -13.38 -0.31
N LEU A 36 -1.17 -12.77 0.88
CA LEU A 36 -1.18 -13.50 2.15
C LEU A 36 -2.44 -14.38 2.26
N TYR A 37 -3.63 -13.84 1.98
CA TYR A 37 -4.87 -14.62 2.00
C TYR A 37 -4.86 -15.75 0.97
N LYS A 38 -4.37 -15.48 -0.24
CA LYS A 38 -4.21 -16.51 -1.26
C LYS A 38 -3.28 -17.63 -0.80
N ALA A 39 -2.11 -17.30 -0.26
CA ALA A 39 -1.16 -18.29 0.25
C ALA A 39 -1.74 -19.09 1.42
N MET A 40 -2.49 -18.46 2.33
CA MET A 40 -3.21 -19.17 3.40
C MET A 40 -4.23 -20.15 2.84
N ARG A 41 -4.97 -19.78 1.79
CA ARG A 41 -5.94 -20.67 1.14
C ARG A 41 -5.28 -21.85 0.45
N ASP A 42 -4.15 -21.63 -0.22
CA ASP A 42 -3.37 -22.69 -0.88
C ASP A 42 -2.86 -23.75 0.13
N THR A 43 -2.80 -23.44 1.43
CA THR A 43 -2.44 -24.40 2.49
C THR A 43 -3.58 -25.31 2.96
N VAL A 44 -4.83 -25.03 2.56
CA VAL A 44 -5.99 -25.84 2.94
C VAL A 44 -6.12 -27.01 1.94
N PRO A 45 -6.04 -28.28 2.38
CA PRO A 45 -6.16 -29.43 1.48
C PRO A 45 -7.52 -29.46 0.77
N GLU A 46 -7.53 -29.70 -0.55
CA GLU A 46 -8.75 -29.96 -1.31
C GLU A 46 -9.35 -31.32 -0.90
N GLY A 47 -10.20 -31.34 0.14
CA GLY A 47 -10.70 -32.58 0.72
C GLY A 47 -12.12 -32.54 1.28
N GLY A 48 -12.88 -31.47 1.05
CA GLY A 48 -14.27 -31.36 1.47
C GLY A 48 -15.24 -31.62 0.31
N PHE A 49 -16.33 -32.33 0.57
CA PHE A 49 -17.41 -32.77 -0.35
C PHE A 49 -18.15 -31.65 -1.12
N ALA A 50 -17.65 -30.42 -1.06
CA ALA A 50 -18.11 -29.25 -1.79
C ALA A 50 -16.88 -28.47 -2.24
N SER A 51 -16.26 -28.86 -3.35
CA SER A 51 -15.32 -27.99 -4.05
C SER A 51 -16.15 -26.86 -4.68
N GLY A 52 -16.28 -25.78 -3.93
CA GLY A 52 -16.98 -24.56 -4.29
C GLY A 52 -16.75 -24.11 -5.71
N GLY A 53 -17.68 -24.43 -6.62
CA GLY A 53 -17.55 -24.13 -8.05
C GLY A 53 -17.37 -22.64 -8.36
N GLN A 54 -17.40 -22.27 -9.65
CA GLN A 54 -17.05 -20.90 -10.12
C GLN A 54 -17.69 -19.73 -9.34
N GLY A 55 -18.89 -19.90 -8.77
CA GLY A 55 -19.53 -18.88 -7.94
C GLY A 55 -18.85 -18.65 -6.58
N GLU A 56 -18.35 -19.71 -5.94
CA GLU A 56 -17.60 -19.60 -4.70
C GLU A 56 -16.23 -18.96 -4.95
N GLU A 57 -15.52 -19.36 -6.02
CA GLU A 57 -14.25 -18.72 -6.40
C GLU A 57 -14.41 -17.22 -6.64
N MET A 58 -15.47 -16.81 -7.35
CA MET A 58 -15.78 -15.41 -7.59
C MET A 58 -16.11 -14.67 -6.28
N PHE A 59 -16.96 -15.26 -5.42
CA PHE A 59 -17.32 -14.67 -4.14
C PHE A 59 -16.12 -14.51 -3.21
N THR A 60 -15.28 -15.55 -3.09
CA THR A 60 -14.07 -15.50 -2.29
C THR A 60 -13.08 -14.48 -2.83
N GLY A 61 -12.92 -14.36 -4.16
CA GLY A 61 -12.09 -13.30 -4.74
C GLY A 61 -12.56 -11.89 -4.38
N LEU A 62 -13.87 -11.63 -4.41
CA LEU A 62 -14.45 -10.35 -4.00
C LEU A 62 -14.29 -10.10 -2.49
N LEU A 63 -14.47 -11.15 -1.68
CA LEU A 63 -14.28 -11.09 -0.23
C LEU A 63 -12.82 -10.77 0.12
N ASP A 64 -11.86 -11.46 -0.50
CA ASP A 64 -10.43 -11.25 -0.28
C ASP A 64 -10.03 -9.82 -0.65
N GLN A 65 -10.56 -9.28 -1.75
CA GLN A 65 -10.32 -7.90 -2.14
C GLN A 65 -10.83 -6.91 -1.09
N HIS A 66 -12.09 -7.05 -0.65
CA HIS A 66 -12.66 -6.19 0.39
C HIS A 66 -11.90 -6.28 1.72
N LEU A 67 -11.51 -7.49 2.12
CA LEU A 67 -10.80 -7.72 3.36
C LEU A 67 -9.38 -7.15 3.31
N SER A 68 -8.73 -7.24 2.15
CA SER A 68 -7.40 -6.65 1.92
C SER A 68 -7.43 -5.13 2.02
N ASP A 69 -8.41 -4.49 1.38
CA ASP A 69 -8.59 -3.03 1.45
C ASP A 69 -8.91 -2.55 2.88
N ALA A 70 -9.80 -3.25 3.58
CA ALA A 70 -10.16 -2.92 4.96
C ALA A 70 -8.98 -3.09 5.93
N THR A 71 -8.20 -4.16 5.76
CA THR A 71 -7.00 -4.43 6.56
C THR A 71 -5.94 -3.36 6.31
N ALA A 72 -5.66 -3.04 5.04
CA ALA A 72 -4.69 -2.01 4.69
C ALA A 72 -5.10 -0.59 5.13
N ALA A 73 -6.41 -0.29 5.15
CA ALA A 73 -6.92 0.99 5.61
C ALA A 73 -6.84 1.16 7.14
N SER A 74 -7.03 0.08 7.91
CA SER A 74 -7.00 0.10 9.38
C SER A 74 -5.61 -0.14 9.98
N SER A 75 -4.70 -0.73 9.20
CA SER A 75 -3.32 -0.99 9.61
C SER A 75 -2.53 0.30 9.81
N SER A 76 -2.09 0.54 11.05
CA SER A 76 -1.23 1.67 11.42
C SER A 76 0.23 1.27 11.64
N ARG A 77 0.54 -0.03 11.60
CA ARG A 77 1.87 -0.60 11.88
C ARG A 77 2.32 -1.65 10.86
N GLY A 78 1.63 -1.77 9.74
CA GLY A 78 1.94 -2.75 8.70
C GLY A 78 3.02 -2.32 7.72
N PRO A 79 3.31 -3.17 6.72
CA PRO A 79 4.36 -2.94 5.74
C PRO A 79 4.15 -1.68 4.89
N GLY A 80 2.90 -1.25 4.65
CA GLY A 80 2.61 -0.01 3.93
C GLY A 80 3.06 1.23 4.71
N GLU A 81 2.87 1.26 6.04
CA GLU A 81 3.38 2.35 6.87
C GLU A 81 4.90 2.33 6.97
N ALA A 82 5.53 1.14 7.01
CA ALA A 82 6.98 1.00 6.97
C ALA A 82 7.57 1.54 5.65
N LEU A 83 6.94 1.20 4.52
CA LEU A 83 7.30 1.69 3.20
C LEU A 83 7.14 3.21 3.10
N PHE A 84 6.02 3.76 3.56
CA PHE A 84 5.78 5.21 3.62
C PHE A 84 6.87 5.93 4.43
N ARG A 85 7.23 5.40 5.61
CA ARG A 85 8.26 5.97 6.47
C ARG A 85 9.63 5.97 5.80
N GLN A 86 10.02 4.87 5.18
CA GLN A 86 11.32 4.77 4.48
C GLN A 86 11.39 5.71 3.28
N MET A 87 10.36 5.72 2.43
CA MET A 87 10.34 6.53 1.21
C MET A 87 10.21 8.03 1.52
N SER A 88 9.40 8.41 2.52
CA SER A 88 9.28 9.82 2.91
C SER A 88 10.56 10.37 3.53
N ALA A 89 11.30 9.55 4.29
CA ALA A 89 12.63 9.91 4.77
C ALA A 89 13.64 10.07 3.61
N ALA A 90 13.61 9.16 2.63
CA ALA A 90 14.47 9.23 1.45
C ALA A 90 14.18 10.47 0.57
N LEU A 91 12.91 10.84 0.38
CA LEU A 91 12.53 12.06 -0.36
C LEU A 91 13.09 13.31 0.31
N ARG A 92 12.87 13.44 1.63
CA ARG A 92 13.39 14.59 2.41
C ARG A 92 14.91 14.69 2.36
N ALA A 93 15.61 13.56 2.38
CA ALA A 93 17.07 13.52 2.29
C ALA A 93 17.59 13.92 0.90
N LYS A 94 16.82 13.67 -0.16
CA LYS A 94 17.15 14.07 -1.54
C LYS A 94 17.00 15.57 -1.78
N GLU A 95 16.05 16.22 -1.11
CA GLU A 95 15.81 17.67 -1.20
C GLU A 95 16.81 18.50 -0.38
N ALA A 96 17.48 17.88 0.60
CA ALA A 96 18.51 18.52 1.42
C ALA A 96 19.90 18.56 0.75
N ARG A 97 20.03 18.01 -0.47
CA ARG A 97 21.26 17.98 -1.27
C ARG A 97 21.13 18.90 -2.49
#